data_AF-X7EMI4-F1
#
_entry.id   AF-X7EMI4-F1
#
_cell.length_a   1.000
_cell.length_b   1.000
_cell.length_c   1.000
_cell.angle_alpha   90.00
_cell.angle_beta   90.00
_cell.angle_gamma   90.00
#
_symmetry.space_group_name_H-M   'P 1'
#
loop_
_entity.id
_entity.type
_entity.pdbx_description
1 polymer ?
#
loop_
_entity_poly.entity_id
_entity_poly.type
_entity_poly.pdbx_seq_one_letter_code
_entity_poly.pdbx_strand_id
1 'polypeptide(L)'
;MDLRNVAIIAHVDHGKTTLVDELLKQSGAFRENQAVAERAMDSNDLERERGITILAKATSVEWKDTRINIVDTPGHADFGGEVERILSMVDGVVLLVDAAEGPMPQTKFVTSKALALGLRPIVVLNKVDKPDAEPDRALDECFDLFAALGANDDQLDFPHMYASGRSGWADHELSGPRKNLDALFSLIVDHVPAPKQVRKADDDFRMLATTLSSDPFLGRILTGRVESGKLKVGATLQALSRMGQKIEQFRVSRIQAFRGLAYQDIEEARAGDIVTIAGMQKATVSDTLCALAVDEPLEALPIDPPTITVTFGINDSPLAGRDGKKVQSRVIRDRLMKEAESNIAIKIAETPGGEAFEVSGRGELQMGVLIENMRREGFELSISRPQVIMRDGENGREEPIEEVTIDVDDDYSGAVIEKLTGQRKGELVEMKPAGTGKTRIVAHVPARGLIGYQGEFLTDTRGTGVMNRVFHGWAPYAGKIEGRRAGVLISMESGESVAFALWNLEDRGKMFIGAQEKVYGGMIIGEHSRENDLEVNPLKGKKLTNVRASGTDDAVRLTTPTTLSLEEAIAYINDDELVEVTPNAIRLRKRYLDPTDRKRMAKAS
;
A
#
# COMPACT_ATOMS: atom_id res chain seq x y z
N MET A 1 -9.05 31.70 -14.95
CA MET A 1 -9.16 30.28 -15.30
C MET A 1 -9.93 29.62 -14.17
N ASP A 2 -10.99 28.89 -14.49
CA ASP A 2 -11.75 28.16 -13.47
C ASP A 2 -10.98 26.90 -13.03
N LEU A 3 -11.22 26.41 -11.82
CA LEU A 3 -10.50 25.27 -11.24
C LEU A 3 -11.48 24.16 -10.86
N ARG A 4 -11.10 22.90 -11.13
CA ARG A 4 -11.75 21.70 -10.59
C ARG A 4 -10.69 20.78 -10.03
N ASN A 5 -10.84 20.36 -8.78
CA ASN A 5 -9.95 19.38 -8.16
C ASN A 5 -10.74 18.09 -7.95
N VAL A 6 -10.31 17.00 -8.57
CA VAL A 6 -11.01 15.71 -8.58
C VAL A 6 -10.04 14.60 -8.21
N ALA A 7 -10.48 13.65 -7.37
CA ALA A 7 -9.75 12.39 -7.19
C ALA A 7 -10.35 11.27 -8.04
N ILE A 8 -9.53 10.36 -8.55
CA ILE A 8 -10.01 9.15 -9.25
C ILE A 8 -9.81 7.92 -8.37
N ILE A 9 -10.91 7.27 -8.03
CA ILE A 9 -10.95 6.05 -7.23
C ILE A 9 -11.24 4.89 -8.18
N ALA A 10 -10.44 3.84 -8.13
CA ALA A 10 -10.62 2.67 -9.00
C ALA A 10 -10.02 1.42 -8.37
N HIS A 11 -10.57 0.26 -8.72
CA HIS A 11 -9.95 -1.01 -8.37
C HIS A 11 -8.76 -1.27 -9.28
N VAL A 12 -7.94 -2.23 -8.86
CA VAL A 12 -6.96 -2.89 -9.70
C VAL A 12 -7.61 -3.26 -11.03
N ASP A 13 -6.94 -2.97 -12.13
CA ASP A 13 -7.38 -3.32 -13.48
C ASP A 13 -8.68 -2.68 -13.98
N HIS A 14 -9.41 -1.85 -13.22
CA HIS A 14 -10.57 -1.10 -13.74
C HIS A 14 -10.21 -0.03 -14.78
N GLY A 15 -8.92 0.14 -15.10
CA GLY A 15 -8.44 0.95 -16.21
C GLY A 15 -8.24 2.43 -15.87
N LYS A 16 -7.97 2.76 -14.60
CA LYS A 16 -7.71 4.14 -14.14
C LYS A 16 -6.64 4.83 -14.95
N THR A 17 -5.47 4.22 -15.01
CA THR A 17 -4.28 4.74 -15.71
C THR A 17 -4.57 4.93 -17.19
N THR A 18 -5.25 3.97 -17.83
CA THR A 18 -5.65 4.06 -19.23
C THR A 18 -6.60 5.24 -19.47
N LEU A 19 -7.59 5.44 -18.59
CA LEU A 19 -8.52 6.56 -18.71
C LEU A 19 -7.83 7.90 -18.49
N VAL A 20 -6.94 8.01 -17.49
CA VAL A 20 -6.21 9.25 -17.21
C VAL A 20 -5.24 9.61 -18.33
N ASP A 21 -4.53 8.63 -18.89
CA ASP A 21 -3.68 8.85 -20.05
C ASP A 21 -4.47 9.42 -21.22
N GLU A 22 -5.70 8.93 -21.42
CA GLU A 22 -6.54 9.41 -22.50
C GLU A 22 -7.12 10.81 -22.23
N LEU A 23 -7.49 11.11 -20.98
CA LEU A 23 -7.82 12.49 -20.57
C LEU A 23 -6.66 13.44 -20.89
N LEU A 24 -5.43 13.04 -20.59
CA LEU A 24 -4.25 13.85 -20.87
C LEU A 24 -3.98 14.05 -22.37
N LYS A 25 -4.15 13.00 -23.18
CA LYS A 25 -3.99 13.10 -24.65
C LYS A 25 -5.05 14.02 -25.26
N GLN A 26 -6.30 13.89 -24.82
CA GLN A 26 -7.42 14.60 -25.41
C GLN A 26 -7.61 16.03 -24.87
N SER A 27 -6.98 16.38 -23.75
CA SER A 27 -7.01 17.76 -23.22
C SER A 27 -6.12 18.74 -23.98
N GLY A 28 -5.44 18.31 -25.05
CA GLY A 28 -4.49 19.15 -25.78
C GLY A 28 -3.20 19.46 -25.02
N ALA A 29 -2.92 18.77 -23.89
CA ALA A 29 -1.69 18.94 -23.12
C ALA A 29 -0.43 18.46 -23.86
N PHE A 30 -0.61 17.70 -24.94
CA PHE A 30 0.47 17.19 -25.79
C PHE A 30 0.43 17.80 -27.19
N ARG A 31 1.59 18.28 -27.66
CA ARG A 31 1.82 18.52 -29.10
C ARG A 31 2.02 17.16 -29.78
N GLU A 32 1.53 17.00 -31.02
CA GLU A 32 1.54 15.76 -31.83
C GLU A 32 2.89 15.00 -31.94
N ASN A 33 4.00 15.56 -31.47
CA ASN A 33 5.36 14.99 -31.54
C ASN A 33 5.96 14.54 -30.19
N GLN A 34 5.22 14.54 -29.08
CA GLN A 34 5.71 13.92 -27.84
C GLN A 34 5.31 12.44 -27.81
N ALA A 35 6.32 11.55 -27.86
CA ALA A 35 6.11 10.13 -27.66
C ALA A 35 5.54 9.89 -26.25
N VAL A 36 4.25 9.60 -26.18
CA VAL A 36 3.57 9.20 -24.94
C VAL A 36 4.02 7.76 -24.66
N ALA A 37 4.77 7.56 -23.58
CA ALA A 37 4.87 6.22 -23.01
C ALA A 37 3.46 5.81 -22.57
N GLU A 38 2.92 4.70 -23.09
CA GLU A 38 1.68 4.12 -22.56
C GLU A 38 1.81 3.94 -21.04
N ARG A 39 0.78 4.33 -20.26
CA ARG A 39 0.69 4.18 -18.79
C ARG A 39 1.62 5.10 -18.01
N ALA A 40 1.45 6.40 -18.20
CA ALA A 40 2.35 7.40 -17.62
C ALA A 40 2.14 7.64 -16.12
N MET A 41 0.94 7.36 -15.60
CA MET A 41 0.65 7.45 -14.16
C MET A 41 1.23 6.27 -13.37
N ASP A 42 1.17 5.04 -13.90
CA ASP A 42 1.77 3.84 -13.28
C ASP A 42 3.23 3.68 -13.71
N SER A 43 4.09 4.64 -13.37
CA SER A 43 5.52 4.54 -13.69
C SER A 43 6.27 3.51 -12.83
N ASN A 44 5.63 2.97 -11.78
CA ASN A 44 6.23 2.01 -10.85
C ASN A 44 5.74 0.59 -11.17
N ASP A 45 6.67 -0.32 -11.49
CA ASP A 45 6.35 -1.72 -11.83
C ASP A 45 5.60 -2.44 -10.69
N LEU A 46 5.82 -2.02 -9.44
CA LEU A 46 5.12 -2.55 -8.27
C LEU A 46 3.63 -2.17 -8.21
N GLU A 47 3.29 -0.96 -8.65
CA GLU A 47 1.89 -0.51 -8.73
C GLU A 47 1.15 -1.35 -9.77
N ARG A 48 1.81 -1.69 -10.89
CA ARG A 48 1.24 -2.52 -11.96
C ARG A 48 1.03 -3.97 -11.54
N GLU A 49 2.01 -4.58 -10.88
CA GLU A 49 1.93 -5.99 -10.48
C GLU A 49 0.96 -6.24 -9.33
N ARG A 50 0.88 -5.30 -8.39
CA ARG A 50 -0.06 -5.38 -7.26
C ARG A 50 -1.41 -4.75 -7.57
N GLY A 51 -1.48 -3.98 -8.66
CA GLY A 51 -2.67 -3.29 -9.13
C GLY A 51 -3.15 -2.14 -8.25
N ILE A 52 -2.34 -1.70 -7.29
CA ILE A 52 -2.69 -0.64 -6.35
C ILE A 52 -1.88 0.62 -6.67
N THR A 53 -2.49 1.79 -6.53
CA THR A 53 -1.72 3.04 -6.41
C THR A 53 -1.04 3.03 -5.05
N ILE A 54 0.28 3.21 -5.04
CA ILE A 54 1.10 3.23 -3.83
C ILE A 54 1.45 4.66 -3.47
N LEU A 55 1.76 5.50 -4.48
CA LEU A 55 2.08 6.91 -4.27
C LEU A 55 1.06 7.80 -4.98
N ALA A 56 0.57 8.81 -4.25
CA ALA A 56 -0.28 9.82 -4.85
C ALA A 56 0.45 10.62 -5.91
N LYS A 57 -0.14 10.73 -7.10
CA LYS A 57 0.33 11.62 -8.16
C LYS A 57 -0.79 12.57 -8.54
N ALA A 58 -0.47 13.85 -8.62
CA ALA A 58 -1.37 14.82 -9.20
C ALA A 58 -0.98 15.08 -10.66
N THR A 59 -1.98 15.28 -11.50
CA THR A 59 -1.83 15.72 -12.88
C THR A 59 -2.83 16.84 -13.14
N SER A 60 -2.54 17.68 -14.14
CA SER A 60 -3.43 18.79 -14.48
C SER A 60 -3.66 18.84 -15.97
N VAL A 61 -4.93 18.92 -16.35
CA VAL A 61 -5.37 19.06 -17.73
C VAL A 61 -6.12 20.38 -17.89
N GLU A 62 -5.92 21.02 -19.04
CA GLU A 62 -6.68 22.21 -19.40
C GLU A 62 -7.75 21.79 -20.40
N TRP A 63 -9.00 22.10 -20.12
CA TRP A 63 -10.10 21.85 -21.03
C TRP A 63 -10.93 23.13 -21.15
N LYS A 64 -10.90 23.73 -22.33
CA LYS A 64 -11.44 25.08 -22.60
C LYS A 64 -10.83 26.09 -21.60
N ASP A 65 -11.64 26.87 -20.90
CA ASP A 65 -11.19 27.89 -19.94
C ASP A 65 -11.06 27.37 -18.49
N THR A 66 -11.14 26.05 -18.29
CA THR A 66 -11.09 25.40 -16.98
C THR A 66 -9.88 24.50 -16.86
N ARG A 67 -9.20 24.58 -15.72
CA ARG A 67 -8.14 23.65 -15.34
C ARG A 67 -8.69 22.60 -14.40
N ILE A 68 -8.48 21.34 -14.74
CA ILE A 68 -8.91 20.19 -13.96
C ILE A 68 -7.65 19.52 -13.40
N ASN A 69 -7.50 19.57 -12.08
CA ASN A 69 -6.47 18.84 -11.36
C ASN A 69 -7.04 17.48 -10.96
N ILE A 70 -6.38 16.43 -11.43
CA ILE A 70 -6.72 15.04 -11.15
C ILE A 70 -5.69 14.53 -10.16
N VAL A 71 -6.15 14.07 -9.00
CA VAL A 71 -5.30 13.54 -7.95
C VAL A 71 -5.54 12.04 -7.81
N ASP A 72 -4.48 11.25 -7.93
CA ASP A 72 -4.56 9.81 -7.75
C ASP A 72 -4.49 9.45 -6.26
N THR A 73 -5.42 8.62 -5.79
CA THR A 73 -5.48 8.15 -4.39
C THR A 73 -4.99 6.71 -4.27
N PRO A 74 -4.14 6.39 -3.27
CA PRO A 74 -3.84 5.00 -2.92
C PRO A 74 -5.11 4.20 -2.62
N GLY A 75 -5.17 2.95 -3.08
CA GLY A 75 -6.37 2.12 -2.97
C GLY A 75 -6.44 1.21 -1.75
N HIS A 76 -5.37 1.14 -0.93
CA HIS A 76 -5.21 0.10 0.10
C HIS A 76 -5.27 0.66 1.53
N ALA A 77 -5.86 -0.10 2.46
CA ALA A 77 -6.12 0.30 3.86
C ALA A 77 -4.86 0.72 4.64
N ASP A 78 -3.72 0.06 4.42
CA ASP A 78 -2.43 0.43 5.03
C ASP A 78 -1.96 1.88 4.72
N PHE A 79 -2.55 2.53 3.71
CA PHE A 79 -2.31 3.94 3.37
C PHE A 79 -3.46 4.86 3.80
N GLY A 80 -4.33 4.43 4.72
CA GLY A 80 -5.57 5.14 5.09
C GLY A 80 -5.38 6.61 5.48
N GLY A 81 -4.39 6.90 6.33
CA GLY A 81 -4.08 8.29 6.70
C GLY A 81 -3.55 9.12 5.54
N GLU A 82 -2.90 8.51 4.54
CA GLU A 82 -2.48 9.18 3.31
C GLU A 82 -3.68 9.45 2.39
N VAL A 83 -4.59 8.49 2.25
CA VAL A 83 -5.83 8.64 1.47
C VAL A 83 -6.65 9.83 1.95
N GLU A 84 -6.89 9.97 3.25
CA GLU A 84 -7.69 11.07 3.79
C GLU A 84 -7.05 12.45 3.52
N ARG A 85 -5.72 12.54 3.66
CA ARG A 85 -4.98 13.76 3.36
C ARG A 85 -5.12 14.13 1.88
N ILE A 86 -5.00 13.17 0.97
CA ILE A 86 -5.14 13.41 -0.47
C ILE A 86 -6.56 13.86 -0.81
N LEU A 87 -7.56 13.20 -0.24
CA LEU A 87 -8.96 13.55 -0.44
C LEU A 87 -9.29 14.97 0.07
N SER A 88 -8.56 15.50 1.06
CA SER A 88 -8.74 16.89 1.52
C SER A 88 -8.32 17.96 0.49
N MET A 89 -7.54 17.60 -0.54
CA MET A 89 -7.12 18.52 -1.60
C MET A 89 -8.15 18.64 -2.75
N VAL A 90 -9.16 17.76 -2.79
CA VAL A 90 -10.11 17.69 -3.91
C VAL A 90 -11.51 18.11 -3.49
N ASP A 91 -12.34 18.41 -4.47
CA ASP A 91 -13.69 18.94 -4.30
C ASP A 91 -14.76 18.01 -4.91
N GLY A 92 -14.34 16.91 -5.54
CA GLY A 92 -15.20 15.84 -6.08
C GLY A 92 -14.40 14.56 -6.34
N VAL A 93 -15.10 13.46 -6.62
CA VAL A 93 -14.47 12.16 -6.92
C VAL A 93 -15.07 11.51 -8.15
N VAL A 94 -14.25 10.81 -8.93
CA VAL A 94 -14.69 9.94 -10.03
C VAL A 94 -14.42 8.51 -9.61
N LEU A 95 -15.47 7.73 -9.43
CA LEU A 95 -15.39 6.30 -9.16
C LEU A 95 -15.43 5.53 -10.48
N LEU A 96 -14.31 4.89 -10.82
CA LEU A 96 -14.15 4.09 -12.03
C LEU A 96 -14.41 2.61 -11.74
N VAL A 97 -15.40 2.04 -12.42
CA VAL A 97 -15.91 0.70 -12.19
C VAL A 97 -15.89 -0.11 -13.47
N ASP A 98 -15.31 -1.31 -13.48
CA ASP A 98 -15.40 -2.19 -14.65
C ASP A 98 -16.85 -2.69 -14.79
N ALA A 99 -17.44 -2.49 -15.97
CA ALA A 99 -18.83 -2.84 -16.25
C ALA A 99 -19.11 -4.36 -16.19
N ALA A 100 -18.09 -5.21 -16.27
CA ALA A 100 -18.25 -6.67 -16.12
C ALA A 100 -18.11 -7.11 -14.66
N GLU A 101 -17.25 -6.45 -13.87
CA GLU A 101 -16.93 -6.87 -12.49
C GLU A 101 -17.83 -6.19 -11.45
N GLY A 102 -18.18 -4.92 -11.66
CA GLY A 102 -18.87 -4.11 -10.65
C GLY A 102 -17.92 -3.51 -9.60
N PRO A 103 -18.45 -2.90 -8.52
CA PRO A 103 -17.63 -2.25 -7.50
C PRO A 103 -16.92 -3.25 -6.58
N MET A 104 -15.59 -3.15 -6.51
CA MET A 104 -14.74 -4.13 -5.83
C MET A 104 -14.40 -3.75 -4.38
N PRO A 105 -14.22 -4.73 -3.46
CA PRO A 105 -13.92 -4.52 -2.03
C PRO A 105 -12.86 -3.45 -1.73
N GLN A 106 -11.78 -3.42 -2.49
CA GLN A 106 -10.64 -2.53 -2.29
C GLN A 106 -11.00 -1.06 -2.50
N THR A 107 -11.92 -0.75 -3.42
CA THR A 107 -12.37 0.64 -3.67
C THR A 107 -13.27 1.16 -2.57
N LYS A 108 -13.97 0.28 -1.85
CA LYS A 108 -14.96 0.66 -0.83
C LYS A 108 -14.35 1.49 0.28
N PHE A 109 -13.10 1.20 0.66
CA PHE A 109 -12.40 1.97 1.68
C PHE A 109 -12.24 3.44 1.28
N VAL A 110 -11.63 3.70 0.13
CA VAL A 110 -11.39 5.07 -0.36
C VAL A 110 -12.72 5.78 -0.63
N THR A 111 -13.69 5.09 -1.22
CA THR A 111 -15.04 5.62 -1.45
C THR A 111 -15.73 6.00 -0.15
N SER A 112 -15.63 5.18 0.90
CA SER A 112 -16.23 5.49 2.21
C SER A 112 -15.67 6.78 2.81
N LYS A 113 -14.35 7.00 2.68
CA LYS A 113 -13.68 8.22 3.14
C LYS A 113 -14.09 9.44 2.32
N ALA A 114 -14.18 9.29 0.99
CA ALA A 114 -14.65 10.36 0.11
C ALA A 114 -16.09 10.79 0.44
N LEU A 115 -16.99 9.82 0.65
CA LEU A 115 -18.39 10.09 1.01
C LEU A 115 -18.50 10.75 2.38
N ALA A 116 -17.73 10.29 3.37
CA ALA A 116 -17.69 10.88 4.71
C ALA A 116 -17.18 12.33 4.73
N LEU A 117 -16.29 12.70 3.79
CA LEU A 117 -15.85 14.08 3.57
C LEU A 117 -16.88 14.95 2.84
N GLY A 118 -18.04 14.38 2.46
CA GLY A 118 -19.09 15.08 1.73
C GLY A 118 -18.73 15.33 0.26
N LEU A 119 -17.74 14.63 -0.29
CA LEU A 119 -17.39 14.76 -1.70
C LEU A 119 -18.51 14.19 -2.57
N ARG A 120 -18.72 14.82 -3.73
CA ARG A 120 -19.75 14.43 -4.69
C ARG A 120 -19.16 13.45 -5.71
N PRO A 121 -19.69 12.21 -5.79
CA PRO A 121 -19.17 11.20 -6.70
C PRO A 121 -19.74 11.33 -8.11
N ILE A 122 -18.91 11.02 -9.11
CA ILE A 122 -19.30 10.71 -10.49
C ILE A 122 -18.96 9.24 -10.72
N VAL A 123 -19.90 8.43 -11.20
CA VAL A 123 -19.62 7.02 -11.51
C VAL A 123 -19.31 6.85 -12.99
N VAL A 124 -18.18 6.24 -13.31
CA VAL A 124 -17.79 5.93 -14.69
C VAL A 124 -17.70 4.41 -14.83
N LEU A 125 -18.65 3.85 -15.57
CA LEU A 125 -18.69 2.43 -15.94
C LEU A 125 -17.77 2.22 -17.14
N ASN A 126 -16.58 1.69 -16.87
CA ASN A 126 -15.53 1.49 -17.85
C ASN A 126 -15.58 0.09 -18.48
N LYS A 127 -14.86 -0.06 -19.59
CA LYS A 127 -14.74 -1.32 -20.36
C LYS A 127 -16.09 -1.87 -20.84
N VAL A 128 -17.04 -0.99 -21.14
CA VAL A 128 -18.34 -1.36 -21.72
C VAL A 128 -18.24 -1.94 -23.13
N ASP A 129 -17.03 -1.90 -23.73
CA ASP A 129 -16.69 -2.56 -24.99
C ASP A 129 -16.44 -4.08 -24.84
N LYS A 130 -16.34 -4.59 -23.61
CA LYS A 130 -16.20 -6.02 -23.35
C LYS A 130 -17.50 -6.79 -23.71
N PRO A 131 -17.41 -8.01 -24.28
CA PRO A 131 -18.59 -8.82 -24.60
C PRO A 131 -19.43 -9.22 -23.39
N ASP A 132 -18.79 -9.35 -22.23
CA ASP A 132 -19.35 -9.75 -20.94
C ASP A 132 -19.68 -8.55 -20.03
N ALA A 133 -19.68 -7.33 -20.57
CA ALA A 133 -20.06 -6.14 -19.80
C ALA A 133 -21.55 -6.13 -19.45
N GLU A 134 -21.86 -5.89 -18.17
CA GLU A 134 -23.21 -5.75 -17.62
C GLU A 134 -23.34 -4.40 -16.87
N PRO A 135 -23.31 -3.28 -17.60
CA PRO A 135 -23.16 -1.96 -16.99
C PRO A 135 -24.34 -1.55 -16.12
N ASP A 136 -25.58 -1.97 -16.44
CA ASP A 136 -26.76 -1.68 -15.62
C ASP A 136 -26.66 -2.38 -14.24
N ARG A 137 -26.24 -3.65 -14.22
CA ARG A 137 -25.97 -4.39 -12.97
C ARG A 137 -24.89 -3.71 -12.15
N ALA A 138 -23.77 -3.34 -12.79
CA ALA A 138 -22.67 -2.68 -12.12
C ALA A 138 -23.08 -1.31 -11.55
N LEU A 139 -23.98 -0.59 -12.21
CA LEU A 139 -24.52 0.68 -11.73
C LEU A 139 -25.40 0.50 -10.48
N ASP A 140 -26.31 -0.47 -10.51
CA ASP A 140 -27.16 -0.82 -9.37
C ASP A 140 -26.30 -1.22 -8.15
N GLU A 141 -25.25 -2.01 -8.37
CA GLU A 141 -24.30 -2.37 -7.32
C GLU A 141 -23.52 -1.18 -6.76
N CYS A 142 -23.23 -0.16 -7.58
CA CYS A 142 -22.61 1.09 -7.09
C CYS A 142 -23.57 1.88 -6.21
N PHE A 143 -24.85 1.92 -6.59
CA PHE A 143 -25.89 2.55 -5.78
C PHE A 143 -26.03 1.85 -4.41
N ASP A 144 -26.14 0.52 -4.41
CA ASP A 144 -26.20 -0.30 -3.20
C ASP A 144 -24.95 -0.10 -2.33
N LEU A 145 -23.77 0.00 -2.95
CA LEU A 145 -22.54 0.32 -2.23
C LEU A 145 -22.61 1.68 -1.54
N PHE A 146 -23.04 2.73 -2.24
CA PHE A 146 -23.10 4.09 -1.66
C PHE A 146 -24.11 4.16 -0.52
N ALA A 147 -25.27 3.52 -0.68
CA ALA A 147 -26.27 3.39 0.38
C ALA A 147 -25.70 2.67 1.61
N ALA A 148 -25.00 1.53 1.41
CA ALA A 148 -24.36 0.78 2.49
C ALA A 148 -23.22 1.56 3.18
N LEU A 149 -22.56 2.47 2.46
CA LEU A 149 -21.51 3.35 3.00
C LEU A 149 -22.05 4.62 3.68
N GLY A 150 -23.37 4.83 3.70
CA GLY A 150 -24.00 5.98 4.34
C GLY A 150 -23.93 7.27 3.53
N ALA A 151 -23.94 7.16 2.20
CA ALA A 151 -24.10 8.31 1.32
C ALA A 151 -25.41 9.07 1.64
N ASN A 152 -25.35 10.40 1.57
CA ASN A 152 -26.54 11.24 1.68
C ASN A 152 -27.32 11.31 0.36
N ASP A 153 -28.52 11.91 0.37
CA ASP A 153 -29.40 11.99 -0.81
C ASP A 153 -28.71 12.67 -2.02
N ASP A 154 -27.98 13.77 -1.79
CA ASP A 154 -27.20 14.46 -2.83
C ASP A 154 -26.12 13.56 -3.45
N GLN A 155 -25.55 12.64 -2.67
CA GLN A 155 -24.52 11.70 -3.11
C GLN A 155 -25.11 10.44 -3.78
N LEU A 156 -26.35 10.08 -3.45
CA LEU A 156 -27.08 8.98 -4.09
C LEU A 156 -27.65 9.39 -5.46
N ASP A 157 -27.90 10.68 -5.68
CA ASP A 157 -28.21 11.26 -7.00
C ASP A 157 -26.94 11.56 -7.81
N PHE A 158 -26.03 10.59 -7.87
CA PHE A 158 -24.77 10.74 -8.58
C PHE A 158 -24.96 10.61 -10.10
N PRO A 159 -24.31 11.46 -10.92
CA PRO A 159 -24.31 11.26 -12.34
C PRO A 159 -23.41 10.06 -12.71
N HIS A 160 -23.78 9.36 -13.77
CA HIS A 160 -23.00 8.25 -14.31
C HIS A 160 -22.71 8.41 -15.80
N MET A 161 -21.68 7.73 -16.28
CA MET A 161 -21.33 7.62 -17.69
C MET A 161 -20.83 6.22 -18.04
N TYR A 162 -20.96 5.87 -19.31
CA TYR A 162 -20.39 4.67 -19.91
C TYR A 162 -19.11 5.04 -20.65
N ALA A 163 -18.05 4.28 -20.48
CA ALA A 163 -16.74 4.61 -21.03
C ALA A 163 -15.97 3.38 -21.50
N SER A 164 -15.06 3.63 -22.44
CA SER A 164 -13.95 2.73 -22.75
C SER A 164 -12.66 3.52 -22.68
N GLY A 165 -11.89 3.36 -21.61
CA GLY A 165 -10.57 3.97 -21.49
C GLY A 165 -9.63 3.53 -22.61
N ARG A 166 -9.76 2.29 -23.11
CA ARG A 166 -8.94 1.75 -24.20
C ARG A 166 -9.24 2.41 -25.54
N SER A 167 -10.52 2.57 -25.87
CA SER A 167 -10.96 3.22 -27.11
C SER A 167 -11.06 4.74 -26.98
N GLY A 168 -10.89 5.26 -25.77
CA GLY A 168 -10.79 6.68 -25.46
C GLY A 168 -12.07 7.48 -25.60
N TRP A 169 -13.20 6.95 -25.14
CA TRP A 169 -14.46 7.67 -25.18
C TRP A 169 -15.28 7.47 -23.89
N ALA A 170 -16.15 8.43 -23.61
CA ALA A 170 -17.15 8.37 -22.56
C ALA A 170 -18.45 9.05 -23.03
N ASP A 171 -19.60 8.47 -22.73
CA ASP A 171 -20.92 8.97 -23.12
C ASP A 171 -21.96 8.74 -22.02
N HIS A 172 -23.02 9.55 -22.04
CA HIS A 172 -24.15 9.44 -21.11
C HIS A 172 -25.03 8.22 -21.38
N GLU A 173 -24.98 7.67 -22.60
CA GLU A 173 -25.78 6.51 -23.02
C GLU A 173 -24.88 5.47 -23.70
N LEU A 174 -25.20 4.19 -23.53
CA LEU A 174 -24.52 3.11 -24.23
C LEU A 174 -24.59 3.27 -25.75
N SER A 175 -25.71 3.73 -26.30
CA SER A 175 -25.88 3.99 -27.74
C SER A 175 -25.33 5.35 -28.21
N GLY A 176 -24.58 6.05 -27.37
CA GLY A 176 -24.02 7.37 -27.67
C GLY A 176 -23.03 7.38 -28.85
N PRO A 177 -22.52 8.57 -29.23
CA PRO A 177 -21.61 8.73 -30.36
C PRO A 177 -20.27 7.99 -30.25
N ARG A 178 -19.80 7.70 -29.04
CA ARG A 178 -18.56 6.97 -28.68
C ARG A 178 -17.30 7.53 -29.35
N LYS A 179 -17.15 8.86 -29.32
CA LYS A 179 -16.10 9.57 -30.09
C LYS A 179 -14.87 9.94 -29.27
N ASN A 180 -15.06 10.52 -28.10
CA ASN A 180 -14.00 11.12 -27.28
C ASN A 180 -14.46 11.27 -25.82
N LEU A 181 -13.64 11.91 -24.97
CA LEU A 181 -13.90 12.13 -23.54
C LEU A 181 -14.51 13.50 -23.24
N ASP A 182 -14.98 14.26 -24.24
CA ASP A 182 -15.54 15.61 -24.04
C ASP A 182 -16.74 15.59 -23.08
N ALA A 183 -17.54 14.53 -23.12
CA ALA A 183 -18.71 14.39 -22.25
C ALA A 183 -18.29 14.20 -20.78
N LEU A 184 -17.22 13.44 -20.52
CA LEU A 184 -16.65 13.29 -19.17
C LEU A 184 -16.04 14.60 -18.68
N PHE A 185 -15.31 15.33 -19.52
CA PHE A 185 -14.80 16.66 -19.17
C PHE A 185 -15.92 17.63 -18.80
N SER A 186 -16.97 17.67 -19.62
CA SER A 186 -18.14 18.53 -19.37
C SER A 186 -18.79 18.17 -18.03
N LEU A 187 -19.03 16.88 -17.78
CA LEU A 187 -19.65 16.42 -16.54
C LEU A 187 -18.82 16.77 -15.30
N ILE A 188 -17.49 16.62 -15.36
CA ILE A 188 -16.61 17.03 -14.26
C ILE A 188 -16.76 18.53 -13.97
N VAL A 189 -16.77 19.37 -15.01
CA VAL A 189 -16.88 20.83 -14.85
C VAL A 189 -18.24 21.25 -14.28
N ASP A 190 -19.31 20.56 -14.69
CA ASP A 190 -20.68 20.87 -14.31
C ASP A 190 -21.06 20.34 -12.90
N HIS A 191 -20.61 19.13 -12.56
CA HIS A 191 -20.99 18.47 -11.32
C HIS A 191 -20.04 18.78 -10.15
N VAL A 192 -18.73 18.86 -10.40
CA VAL A 192 -17.74 19.16 -9.35
C VAL A 192 -17.72 20.66 -9.10
N PRO A 193 -17.88 21.13 -7.85
CA PRO A 193 -17.83 22.56 -7.56
C PRO A 193 -16.41 23.12 -7.70
N ALA A 194 -16.31 24.42 -7.99
CA ALA A 194 -15.04 25.13 -7.88
C ALA A 194 -14.54 25.13 -6.41
N PRO A 195 -13.22 25.10 -6.17
CA PRO A 195 -12.66 25.14 -4.82
C PRO A 195 -13.15 26.37 -4.07
N LYS A 196 -13.76 26.17 -2.90
CA LYS A 196 -14.35 27.26 -2.09
C LYS A 196 -13.27 28.28 -1.66
N GLN A 197 -12.02 27.85 -1.58
CA GLN A 197 -10.82 28.60 -1.23
C GLN A 197 -10.57 29.78 -2.15
N VAL A 198 -11.00 29.72 -3.42
CA VAL A 198 -10.80 30.82 -4.39
C VAL A 198 -11.36 32.15 -3.87
N ARG A 199 -12.40 32.11 -3.01
CA ARG A 199 -13.00 33.29 -2.38
C ARG A 199 -12.11 33.97 -1.33
N LYS A 200 -11.08 33.29 -0.84
CA LYS A 200 -10.13 33.76 0.19
C LYS A 200 -8.80 34.19 -0.41
N ALA A 201 -8.76 34.52 -1.70
CA ALA A 201 -7.53 34.88 -2.41
C ALA A 201 -6.87 36.18 -1.94
N ASP A 202 -7.59 37.03 -1.21
CA ASP A 202 -7.09 38.31 -0.68
C ASP A 202 -6.71 38.26 0.81
N ASP A 203 -6.90 37.10 1.46
CA ASP A 203 -6.46 36.85 2.83
C ASP A 203 -4.94 36.56 2.88
N ASP A 204 -4.39 36.42 4.08
CA ASP A 204 -3.00 35.95 4.25
C ASP A 204 -2.79 34.53 3.72
N PHE A 205 -1.59 34.28 3.18
CA PHE A 205 -1.25 32.98 2.62
C PHE A 205 -1.28 31.89 3.69
N ARG A 206 -2.03 30.82 3.42
CA ARG A 206 -2.04 29.58 4.19
C ARG A 206 -2.17 28.38 3.27
N MET A 207 -1.35 27.36 3.51
CA MET A 207 -1.40 26.09 2.80
C MET A 207 -1.12 24.95 3.77
N LEU A 208 -1.92 23.89 3.72
CA LEU A 208 -1.66 22.67 4.48
C LEU A 208 -0.71 21.76 3.68
N ALA A 209 0.43 21.41 4.27
CA ALA A 209 1.33 20.44 3.65
C ALA A 209 0.68 19.04 3.68
N THR A 210 0.42 18.47 2.52
CA THR A 210 -0.39 17.24 2.37
C THR A 210 0.47 16.05 1.98
N THR A 211 1.40 16.24 1.05
CA THR A 211 2.38 15.21 0.66
C THR A 211 3.80 15.74 0.76
N LEU A 212 4.73 14.82 1.03
CA LEU A 212 6.16 15.08 1.16
C LEU A 212 6.91 14.35 0.05
N SER A 213 7.82 15.05 -0.60
CA SER A 213 8.78 14.43 -1.50
C SER A 213 10.14 15.13 -1.39
N SER A 214 11.15 14.54 -2.03
CA SER A 214 12.52 15.05 -2.04
C SER A 214 12.99 15.17 -3.48
N ASP A 215 13.57 16.33 -3.81
CA ASP A 215 14.21 16.60 -5.09
C ASP A 215 15.73 16.69 -4.88
N PRO A 216 16.57 16.09 -5.76
CA PRO A 216 18.02 16.10 -5.61
C PRO A 216 18.68 17.49 -5.54
N PHE A 217 18.02 18.52 -6.09
CA PHE A 217 18.54 19.88 -6.17
C PHE A 217 17.84 20.84 -5.22
N LEU A 218 16.53 20.70 -5.07
CA LEU A 218 15.71 21.56 -4.20
C LEU A 218 15.64 21.06 -2.76
N GLY A 219 16.02 19.80 -2.52
CA GLY A 219 15.89 19.14 -1.24
C GLY A 219 14.42 18.81 -0.95
N ARG A 220 14.00 19.09 0.28
CA ARG A 220 12.62 18.82 0.72
C ARG A 220 11.63 19.71 -0.05
N ILE A 221 10.56 19.08 -0.53
CA ILE A 221 9.43 19.75 -1.18
C ILE A 221 8.11 19.26 -0.59
N LEU A 222 7.17 20.19 -0.40
CA LEU A 222 5.86 19.90 0.19
C LEU A 222 4.76 20.32 -0.79
N THR A 223 3.82 19.42 -1.05
CA THR A 223 2.66 19.69 -1.90
C THR A 223 1.40 19.84 -1.07
N GLY A 224 0.56 20.78 -1.43
CA GLY A 224 -0.73 20.99 -0.79
C GLY A 224 -1.65 21.90 -1.61
N ARG A 225 -2.91 21.96 -1.19
CA ARG A 225 -3.85 22.96 -1.71
C ARG A 225 -3.70 24.27 -0.92
N VAL A 226 -3.62 25.38 -1.64
CA VAL A 226 -3.61 26.71 -1.02
C VAL A 226 -5.00 27.00 -0.47
N GLU A 227 -5.09 27.16 0.85
CA GLU A 227 -6.36 27.38 1.56
C GLU A 227 -6.77 28.86 1.59
N SER A 228 -5.80 29.78 1.58
CA SER A 228 -6.06 31.21 1.45
C SER A 228 -4.84 31.98 0.92
N GLY A 229 -5.10 33.19 0.42
CA GLY A 229 -4.09 34.15 -0.01
C GLY A 229 -3.35 33.82 -1.30
N LYS A 230 -2.20 34.48 -1.47
CA LYS A 230 -1.31 34.37 -2.64
C LYS A 230 0.13 34.22 -2.18
N LEU A 231 0.90 33.41 -2.89
CA LEU A 231 2.32 33.21 -2.64
C LEU A 231 3.14 33.52 -3.88
N LYS A 232 4.21 34.30 -3.71
CA LYS A 232 5.20 34.54 -4.76
C LYS A 232 6.53 33.91 -4.43
N VAL A 233 7.27 33.50 -5.47
CA VAL A 233 8.64 33.03 -5.31
C VAL A 233 9.49 34.10 -4.62
N GLY A 234 10.33 33.68 -3.68
CA GLY A 234 11.17 34.56 -2.89
C GLY A 234 10.49 35.16 -1.65
N ALA A 235 9.19 34.95 -1.44
CA ALA A 235 8.50 35.31 -0.20
C ALA A 235 9.04 34.51 0.99
N THR A 236 8.88 35.05 2.20
CA THR A 236 9.25 34.38 3.45
C THR A 236 8.01 33.85 4.14
N LEU A 237 8.02 32.56 4.47
CA LEU A 237 6.95 31.87 5.17
C LEU A 237 7.44 31.35 6.52
N GLN A 238 6.50 31.04 7.40
CA GLN A 238 6.74 30.19 8.56
C GLN A 238 5.96 28.88 8.43
N ALA A 239 6.49 27.84 9.05
CA ALA A 239 5.81 26.57 9.23
C ALA A 239 5.35 26.46 10.68
N LEU A 240 4.05 26.21 10.87
CA LEU A 240 3.44 25.97 12.18
C LEU A 240 3.03 24.49 12.28
N SER A 241 3.32 23.89 13.43
CA SER A 241 2.80 22.56 13.75
C SER A 241 1.30 22.61 13.98
N ARG A 242 0.66 21.44 14.03
CA ARG A 242 -0.76 21.28 14.41
C ARG A 242 -1.12 21.91 15.76
N MET A 243 -0.13 22.06 16.66
CA MET A 243 -0.31 22.68 17.98
C MET A 243 0.04 24.18 18.00
N GLY A 244 0.28 24.80 16.84
CA GLY A 244 0.66 26.20 16.71
C GLY A 244 2.13 26.48 17.05
N GLN A 245 2.94 25.45 17.28
CA GLN A 245 4.38 25.64 17.53
C GLN A 245 5.08 26.00 16.23
N LYS A 246 5.83 27.11 16.23
CA LYS A 246 6.69 27.48 15.11
C LYS A 246 7.81 26.45 14.92
N ILE A 247 7.83 25.79 13.77
CA ILE A 247 8.81 24.76 13.40
C ILE A 247 10.04 25.42 12.78
N GLU A 248 9.81 26.26 11.76
CA GLU A 248 10.86 27.00 11.08
C GLU A 248 10.31 28.22 10.34
N GLN A 249 11.23 29.06 9.86
CA GLN A 249 10.95 30.15 8.94
C GLN A 249 11.91 30.00 7.76
N PHE A 250 11.39 30.09 6.55
CA PHE A 250 12.16 29.82 5.34
C PHE A 250 11.76 30.74 4.20
N ARG A 251 12.67 30.89 3.23
CA ARG A 251 12.41 31.64 2.00
C ARG A 251 12.02 30.67 0.90
N VAL A 252 10.90 30.93 0.24
CA VAL A 252 10.41 30.11 -0.87
C VAL A 252 11.36 30.21 -2.04
N SER A 253 12.02 29.10 -2.38
CA SER A 253 13.00 29.04 -3.47
C SER A 253 12.34 28.78 -4.82
N ARG A 254 11.29 27.95 -4.84
CA ARG A 254 10.45 27.66 -6.00
C ARG A 254 9.02 27.34 -5.59
N ILE A 255 8.11 27.60 -6.52
CA ILE A 255 6.73 27.15 -6.50
C ILE A 255 6.52 26.38 -7.80
N GLN A 256 6.03 25.16 -7.71
CA GLN A 256 5.74 24.31 -8.86
C GLN A 256 4.27 23.92 -8.86
N ALA A 257 3.69 23.81 -10.04
CA ALA A 257 2.37 23.23 -10.21
C ALA A 257 2.43 22.14 -11.28
N PHE A 258 1.52 21.18 -11.17
CA PHE A 258 1.37 20.15 -12.19
C PHE A 258 0.80 20.75 -13.47
N ARG A 259 1.39 20.40 -14.61
CA ARG A 259 0.93 20.75 -15.96
C ARG A 259 1.13 19.54 -16.85
N GLY A 260 0.03 18.91 -17.25
CA GLY A 260 0.08 17.52 -17.68
C GLY A 260 0.71 16.66 -16.59
N LEU A 261 1.74 15.90 -16.95
CA LEU A 261 2.47 15.00 -16.04
C LEU A 261 3.71 15.62 -15.40
N ALA A 262 4.11 16.82 -15.84
CA ALA A 262 5.35 17.44 -15.39
C ALA A 262 5.10 18.55 -14.36
N TYR A 263 6.10 18.76 -13.50
CA TYR A 263 6.20 19.98 -12.72
C TYR A 263 6.57 21.14 -13.64
N GLN A 264 5.80 22.23 -13.54
CA GLN A 264 6.15 23.51 -14.13
C GLN A 264 6.36 24.54 -13.01
N ASP A 265 7.47 25.24 -13.06
CA ASP A 265 7.75 26.37 -12.17
C ASP A 265 6.75 27.50 -12.47
N ILE A 266 6.14 28.06 -11.42
CA ILE A 266 5.22 29.20 -11.50
C ILE A 266 5.70 30.34 -10.61
N GLU A 267 5.39 31.58 -10.99
CA GLU A 267 5.81 32.76 -10.22
C GLU A 267 4.91 33.05 -9.02
N GLU A 268 3.63 32.68 -9.13
CA GLU A 268 2.59 32.97 -8.14
C GLU A 268 1.62 31.79 -8.00
N ALA A 269 1.33 31.39 -6.76
CA ALA A 269 0.22 30.49 -6.40
C ALA A 269 -0.91 31.26 -5.74
N ARG A 270 -2.15 30.80 -5.92
CA ARG A 270 -3.37 31.41 -5.39
C ARG A 270 -4.23 30.39 -4.66
N ALA A 271 -5.12 30.89 -3.79
CA ALA A 271 -6.10 30.07 -3.10
C ALA A 271 -6.90 29.18 -4.07
N GLY A 272 -6.97 27.88 -3.77
CA GLY A 272 -7.54 26.83 -4.62
C GLY A 272 -6.52 26.06 -5.47
N ASP A 273 -5.33 26.60 -5.72
CA ASP A 273 -4.28 25.89 -6.46
C ASP A 273 -3.71 24.73 -5.64
N ILE A 274 -3.36 23.62 -6.31
CA ILE A 274 -2.52 22.56 -5.75
C ILE A 274 -1.10 22.79 -6.23
N VAL A 275 -0.20 23.12 -5.30
CA VAL A 275 1.18 23.51 -5.60
C VAL A 275 2.19 22.82 -4.70
N THR A 276 3.40 22.70 -5.21
CA THR A 276 4.57 22.20 -4.51
C THR A 276 5.50 23.35 -4.19
N ILE A 277 5.87 23.48 -2.91
CA ILE A 277 6.73 24.55 -2.39
C ILE A 277 8.08 23.96 -2.01
N ALA A 278 9.15 24.67 -2.35
CA ALA A 278 10.53 24.35 -1.99
C ALA A 278 11.17 25.44 -1.11
N GLY A 279 12.21 25.05 -0.35
CA GLY A 279 13.04 25.95 0.45
C GLY A 279 13.00 25.69 1.96
N MET A 280 12.22 24.72 2.41
CA MET A 280 12.12 24.27 3.80
C MET A 280 13.11 23.15 4.13
N GLN A 281 13.40 22.93 5.42
CA GLN A 281 14.26 21.83 5.86
C GLN A 281 13.58 20.90 6.87
N LYS A 282 12.71 21.45 7.73
CA LYS A 282 12.13 20.75 8.89
C LYS A 282 10.63 20.49 8.74
N ALA A 283 9.89 21.38 8.10
CA ALA A 283 8.45 21.28 7.89
C ALA A 283 8.11 19.97 7.19
N THR A 284 6.99 19.37 7.58
CA THR A 284 6.53 18.05 7.14
C THR A 284 5.02 18.08 6.87
N VAL A 285 4.44 16.94 6.52
CA VAL A 285 3.00 16.81 6.27
C VAL A 285 2.22 17.11 7.54
N SER A 286 1.04 17.69 7.37
CA SER A 286 0.16 18.21 8.43
C SER A 286 0.64 19.49 9.10
N ASP A 287 1.78 20.05 8.67
CA ASP A 287 2.19 21.40 9.05
C ASP A 287 1.53 22.45 8.17
N THR A 288 1.26 23.61 8.76
CA THR A 288 0.73 24.77 8.05
C THR A 288 1.87 25.64 7.56
N LEU A 289 2.00 25.81 6.24
CA LEU A 289 2.89 26.80 5.64
C LEU A 289 2.11 28.09 5.46
N CYS A 290 2.50 29.16 6.16
CA CYS A 290 1.74 30.40 6.18
C CYS A 290 2.60 31.65 6.20
N ALA A 291 1.96 32.78 5.88
CA ALA A 291 2.54 34.10 6.05
C ALA A 291 2.95 34.34 7.51
N LEU A 292 3.94 35.22 7.72
CA LEU A 292 4.47 35.52 9.06
C LEU A 292 3.46 36.19 10.01
N ALA A 293 2.39 36.78 9.46
CA ALA A 293 1.31 37.38 10.23
C ALA A 293 0.28 36.36 10.75
N VAL A 294 0.35 35.11 10.28
CA VAL A 294 -0.57 34.04 10.68
C VAL A 294 0.05 33.25 11.81
N ASP A 295 -0.63 33.23 12.95
CA ASP A 295 -0.22 32.49 14.16
C ASP A 295 -1.09 31.25 14.44
N GLU A 296 -2.23 31.13 13.76
CA GLU A 296 -3.14 30.00 13.89
C GLU A 296 -2.90 28.97 12.77
N PRO A 297 -2.57 27.70 13.09
CA PRO A 297 -2.41 26.67 12.09
C PRO A 297 -3.77 26.25 11.51
N LEU A 298 -3.74 25.70 10.30
CA LEU A 298 -4.89 25.00 9.72
C LEU A 298 -5.14 23.69 10.48
N GLU A 299 -6.41 23.32 10.59
CA GLU A 299 -6.78 22.01 11.11
C GLU A 299 -6.22 20.91 10.20
N ALA A 300 -5.59 19.91 10.80
CA ALA A 300 -4.98 18.81 10.08
C ALA A 300 -5.15 17.50 10.84
N LEU A 301 -5.26 16.42 10.07
CA LEU A 301 -5.30 15.07 10.61
C LEU A 301 -3.93 14.71 11.23
N PRO A 302 -3.90 13.96 12.33
CA PRO A 302 -2.65 13.44 12.87
C PRO A 302 -1.99 12.49 11.88
N ILE A 303 -0.66 12.45 11.91
CA ILE A 303 0.08 11.33 11.34
C ILE A 303 0.08 10.24 12.42
N ASP A 304 -0.76 9.21 12.24
CA ASP A 304 -0.68 7.95 12.97
C ASP A 304 0.76 7.42 13.04
N PRO A 305 1.15 6.92 14.23
CA PRO A 305 2.50 6.44 14.49
C PRO A 305 2.79 5.12 13.76
N PRO A 306 4.07 4.73 13.61
CA PRO A 306 4.40 3.35 13.24
C PRO A 306 3.90 2.39 14.33
N THR A 307 3.35 1.26 13.92
CA THR A 307 2.80 0.21 14.79
C THR A 307 3.65 -1.06 14.76
N ILE A 308 4.37 -1.29 13.65
CA ILE A 308 5.24 -2.44 13.44
C ILE A 308 6.69 -2.03 13.23
N THR A 309 7.60 -2.93 13.59
CA THR A 309 9.04 -2.82 13.35
C THR A 309 9.54 -4.12 12.74
N VAL A 310 10.37 -3.98 11.71
CA VAL A 310 11.03 -5.07 11.00
C VAL A 310 12.53 -4.79 11.00
N THR A 311 13.35 -5.79 11.28
CA THR A 311 14.80 -5.66 11.20
C THR A 311 15.28 -6.00 9.79
N PHE A 312 15.97 -5.04 9.16
CA PHE A 312 16.64 -5.17 7.88
C PHE A 312 18.13 -5.40 8.13
N GLY A 313 18.60 -6.61 7.89
CA GLY A 313 20.01 -6.99 8.02
C GLY A 313 20.69 -7.21 6.68
N ILE A 314 22.02 -7.27 6.71
CA ILE A 314 22.80 -7.79 5.59
C ILE A 314 22.44 -9.26 5.30
N ASN A 315 22.52 -9.67 4.03
CA ASN A 315 22.48 -11.09 3.69
C ASN A 315 23.80 -11.74 4.10
N ASP A 316 23.77 -12.55 5.16
CA ASP A 316 24.91 -13.31 5.66
C ASP A 316 24.85 -14.80 5.25
N SER A 317 23.95 -15.16 4.33
CA SER A 317 23.81 -16.53 3.86
C SER A 317 25.03 -17.00 3.04
N PRO A 318 25.27 -18.31 2.93
CA PRO A 318 26.28 -18.86 2.02
C PRO A 318 26.05 -18.53 0.53
N LEU A 319 24.87 -18.01 0.17
CA LEU A 319 24.53 -17.58 -1.19
C LEU A 319 24.65 -16.06 -1.38
N ALA A 320 25.03 -15.31 -0.34
CA ALA A 320 25.12 -13.87 -0.39
C ALA A 320 26.08 -13.36 -1.48
N GLY A 321 25.69 -12.30 -2.16
CA GLY A 321 26.44 -11.63 -3.23
C GLY A 321 26.48 -12.42 -4.56
N ARG A 322 25.69 -13.48 -4.69
CA ARG A 322 25.59 -14.26 -5.94
C ARG A 322 24.48 -13.78 -6.87
N ASP A 323 23.51 -13.04 -6.34
CA ASP A 323 22.31 -12.64 -7.08
C ASP A 323 22.21 -11.12 -7.23
N GLY A 324 22.39 -10.38 -6.13
CA GLY A 324 22.43 -8.93 -6.05
C GLY A 324 23.84 -8.36 -5.88
N LYS A 325 23.98 -7.06 -6.18
CA LYS A 325 25.26 -6.34 -6.08
C LYS A 325 25.33 -5.42 -4.85
N LYS A 326 24.18 -5.11 -4.23
CA LYS A 326 24.08 -4.17 -3.11
C LYS A 326 23.87 -4.93 -1.79
N VAL A 327 24.96 -5.44 -1.23
CA VAL A 327 24.95 -6.26 0.00
C VAL A 327 25.54 -5.54 1.23
N GLN A 328 26.22 -4.41 1.01
CA GLN A 328 26.95 -3.69 2.05
C GLN A 328 26.00 -2.90 2.95
N SER A 329 26.19 -3.00 4.27
CA SER A 329 25.38 -2.28 5.28
C SER A 329 25.27 -0.78 5.01
N ARG A 330 26.36 -0.11 4.62
CA ARG A 330 26.35 1.33 4.29
C ARG A 330 25.37 1.67 3.14
N VAL A 331 25.32 0.84 2.11
CA VAL A 331 24.45 1.08 0.95
C VAL A 331 22.98 0.84 1.33
N ILE A 332 22.72 -0.15 2.18
CA ILE A 332 21.40 -0.41 2.76
C ILE A 332 20.95 0.79 3.59
N ARG A 333 21.82 1.26 4.50
CA ARG A 333 21.59 2.45 5.34
C ARG A 333 21.23 3.67 4.51
N ASP A 334 22.06 4.01 3.52
CA ASP A 334 21.86 5.21 2.70
C ASP A 334 20.52 5.15 1.95
N ARG A 335 20.12 3.96 1.48
CA ARG A 335 18.81 3.75 0.82
C ARG A 335 17.62 3.85 1.78
N LEU A 336 17.74 3.27 2.97
CA LEU A 336 16.71 3.36 4.01
C LEU A 336 16.55 4.82 4.46
N MET A 337 17.64 5.52 4.78
CA MET A 337 17.59 6.93 5.20
C MET A 337 16.92 7.81 4.14
N LYS A 338 17.22 7.57 2.85
CA LYS A 338 16.54 8.24 1.73
C LYS A 338 15.05 7.95 1.68
N GLU A 339 14.61 6.73 2.04
CA GLU A 339 13.19 6.39 2.13
C GLU A 339 12.47 7.21 3.21
N ALA A 340 13.08 7.32 4.40
CA ALA A 340 12.50 8.07 5.51
C ALA A 340 12.44 9.59 5.27
N GLU A 341 13.23 10.12 4.33
CA GLU A 341 13.12 11.52 3.90
C GLU A 341 11.84 11.80 3.10
N SER A 342 11.30 10.79 2.39
CA SER A 342 10.07 10.91 1.59
C SER A 342 8.85 10.29 2.27
N ASN A 343 9.03 9.31 3.16
CA ASN A 343 7.95 8.57 3.79
C ASN A 343 7.90 8.80 5.30
N ILE A 344 6.98 9.65 5.73
CA ILE A 344 6.87 10.10 7.14
C ILE A 344 6.42 8.97 8.07
N ALA A 345 5.74 7.96 7.53
CA ALA A 345 5.33 6.80 8.29
C ALA A 345 6.51 5.86 8.61
N ILE A 346 7.67 6.03 7.97
CA ILE A 346 8.85 5.19 8.17
C ILE A 346 9.82 5.85 9.14
N LYS A 347 10.21 5.12 10.19
CA LYS A 347 11.28 5.50 11.11
C LYS A 347 12.39 4.45 11.08
N ILE A 348 13.63 4.90 11.12
CA ILE A 348 14.80 4.01 11.06
C ILE A 348 15.64 4.22 12.30
N ALA A 349 15.97 3.13 12.97
CA ALA A 349 16.96 3.09 14.04
C ALA A 349 18.09 2.13 13.66
N GLU A 350 19.32 2.48 14.04
CA GLU A 350 20.49 1.62 13.82
C GLU A 350 20.60 0.63 14.98
N THR A 351 20.83 -0.65 14.68
CA THR A 351 21.05 -1.66 15.72
C THR A 351 22.50 -1.62 16.23
N PRO A 352 22.75 -2.05 17.48
CA PRO A 352 24.12 -2.21 17.98
C PRO A 352 24.92 -3.15 17.07
N GLY A 353 26.03 -2.64 16.50
CA GLY A 353 26.89 -3.39 15.57
C GLY A 353 26.83 -2.93 14.11
N GLY A 354 25.82 -2.13 13.73
CA GLY A 354 25.78 -1.48 12.42
C GLY A 354 25.58 -2.40 11.22
N GLU A 355 25.19 -3.66 11.43
CA GLU A 355 24.93 -4.65 10.37
C GLU A 355 23.43 -4.87 10.11
N ALA A 356 22.58 -4.26 10.94
CA ALA A 356 21.13 -4.29 10.79
C ALA A 356 20.47 -2.96 11.21
N PHE A 357 19.26 -2.74 10.71
CA PHE A 357 18.48 -1.53 10.88
C PHE A 357 17.06 -1.91 11.30
N GLU A 358 16.55 -1.30 12.37
CA GLU A 358 15.16 -1.41 12.75
C GLU A 358 14.35 -0.40 11.94
N VAL A 359 13.52 -0.90 11.04
CA VAL A 359 12.65 -0.10 10.19
C VAL A 359 11.24 -0.24 10.72
N SER A 360 10.70 0.86 11.21
CA SER A 360 9.36 0.93 11.78
C SER A 360 8.40 1.59 10.80
N GLY A 361 7.22 1.02 10.64
CA GLY A 361 6.18 1.49 9.71
C GLY A 361 4.78 1.20 10.25
N ARG A 362 3.76 1.49 9.44
CA ARG A 362 2.36 1.34 9.84
C ARG A 362 1.74 -0.02 9.55
N GLY A 363 2.29 -0.77 8.61
CA GLY A 363 1.66 -2.00 8.15
C GLY A 363 2.58 -2.88 7.33
N GLU A 364 2.23 -4.16 7.28
CA GLU A 364 3.00 -5.19 6.58
C GLU A 364 3.14 -4.87 5.09
N LEU A 365 2.11 -4.32 4.46
CA LEU A 365 2.17 -3.99 3.04
C LEU A 365 3.19 -2.88 2.78
N GLN A 366 3.24 -1.87 3.64
CA GLN A 366 4.21 -0.78 3.52
C GLN A 366 5.65 -1.33 3.58
N MET A 367 5.91 -2.27 4.49
CA MET A 367 7.22 -2.93 4.59
C MET A 367 7.49 -3.84 3.39
N GLY A 368 6.51 -4.62 2.95
CA GLY A 368 6.61 -5.47 1.75
C GLY A 368 6.96 -4.66 0.51
N VAL A 369 6.33 -3.50 0.31
CA VAL A 369 6.63 -2.57 -0.80
C VAL A 369 8.07 -2.04 -0.72
N LEU A 370 8.52 -1.61 0.46
CA LEU A 370 9.90 -1.13 0.63
C LEU A 370 10.92 -2.25 0.32
N ILE A 371 10.71 -3.44 0.86
CA ILE A 371 11.60 -4.59 0.66
C ILE A 371 11.62 -4.99 -0.81
N GLU A 372 10.46 -5.03 -1.47
CA GLU A 372 10.34 -5.39 -2.89
C GLU A 372 10.99 -4.33 -3.81
N ASN A 373 10.84 -3.04 -3.51
CA ASN A 373 11.57 -1.98 -4.20
C ASN A 373 13.08 -2.20 -4.10
N MET A 374 13.59 -2.41 -2.89
CA MET A 374 15.01 -2.67 -2.68
C MET A 374 15.47 -3.96 -3.40
N ARG A 375 14.66 -5.02 -3.39
CA ARG A 375 14.91 -6.26 -4.11
C ARG A 375 15.13 -6.01 -5.60
N ARG A 376 14.23 -5.24 -6.24
CA ARG A 376 14.34 -4.84 -7.67
C ARG A 376 15.52 -3.91 -7.95
N GLU A 377 15.85 -3.05 -6.99
CA GLU A 377 17.03 -2.19 -7.06
C GLU A 377 18.36 -2.96 -6.93
N GLY A 378 18.33 -4.28 -6.75
CA GLY A 378 19.51 -5.16 -6.73
C GLY A 378 20.09 -5.39 -5.33
N PHE A 379 19.33 -5.12 -4.27
CA PHE A 379 19.73 -5.41 -2.89
C PHE A 379 19.54 -6.87 -2.53
N GLU A 380 20.41 -7.37 -1.65
CA GLU A 380 20.17 -8.61 -0.92
C GLU A 380 20.04 -8.29 0.57
N LEU A 381 18.95 -8.75 1.17
CA LEU A 381 18.56 -8.39 2.53
C LEU A 381 18.18 -9.63 3.33
N SER A 382 18.41 -9.57 4.64
CA SER A 382 17.80 -10.48 5.61
C SER A 382 16.72 -9.72 6.37
N ILE A 383 15.49 -10.22 6.34
CA ILE A 383 14.33 -9.57 6.94
C ILE A 383 13.84 -10.41 8.12
N SER A 384 13.67 -9.79 9.29
CA SER A 384 13.08 -10.46 10.46
C SER A 384 11.57 -10.50 10.41
N ARG A 385 10.97 -11.31 11.29
CA ARG A 385 9.54 -11.24 11.55
C ARG A 385 9.14 -9.82 11.99
N PRO A 386 8.00 -9.28 11.51
CA PRO A 386 7.46 -8.04 12.03
C PRO A 386 7.08 -8.19 13.51
N GLN A 387 7.45 -7.21 14.31
CA GLN A 387 7.11 -7.13 15.72
C GLN A 387 6.35 -5.84 15.97
N VAL A 388 5.38 -5.85 16.88
CA VAL A 388 4.73 -4.60 17.30
C VAL A 388 5.65 -3.79 18.19
N ILE A 389 5.56 -2.46 18.07
CA ILE A 389 6.25 -1.55 18.98
C ILE A 389 5.54 -1.62 20.33
N MET A 390 6.26 -2.02 21.37
CA MET A 390 5.76 -2.03 22.74
C MET A 390 6.27 -0.78 23.46
N ARG A 391 5.47 -0.24 24.38
CA ARG A 391 5.91 0.90 25.20
C ARG A 391 5.60 0.66 26.68
N ASP A 392 6.37 1.33 27.52
CA ASP A 392 6.08 1.42 28.95
C ASP A 392 5.06 2.55 29.17
N GLY A 393 3.84 2.18 29.57
CA GLY A 393 2.78 3.10 29.96
C GLY A 393 2.59 3.14 31.48
N GLU A 394 1.64 3.95 31.94
CA GLU A 394 1.33 4.10 33.37
C GLU A 394 0.91 2.77 34.03
N ASN A 395 0.28 1.89 33.25
CA ASN A 395 -0.24 0.59 33.69
C ASN A 395 0.69 -0.59 33.35
N GLY A 396 1.96 -0.32 33.05
CA GLY A 396 2.94 -1.31 32.63
C GLY A 396 3.08 -1.40 31.11
N ARG A 397 3.34 -2.61 30.60
CA ARG A 397 3.63 -2.81 29.17
C ARG A 397 2.36 -2.64 28.33
N GLU A 398 2.38 -1.68 27.41
CA GLU A 398 1.29 -1.40 26.47
C GLU A 398 1.66 -1.86 25.05
N GLU A 399 0.63 -2.22 24.28
CA GLU A 399 0.71 -2.55 22.87
C GLU A 399 -0.29 -1.71 22.04
N PRO A 400 -0.02 -1.48 20.74
CA PRO A 400 -0.90 -0.72 19.88
C PRO A 400 -2.15 -1.53 19.54
N ILE A 401 -3.30 -0.87 19.64
CA ILE A 401 -4.61 -1.39 19.27
C ILE A 401 -5.05 -0.69 17.98
N GLU A 402 -5.56 -1.48 17.06
CA GLU A 402 -6.18 -1.02 15.83
C GLU A 402 -7.69 -1.26 15.91
N GLU A 403 -8.46 -0.26 15.50
CA GLU A 403 -9.88 -0.45 15.21
C GLU A 403 -10.00 -1.10 13.84
N VAL A 404 -10.53 -2.31 13.83
CA VAL A 404 -10.75 -3.11 12.64
C VAL A 404 -12.23 -3.04 12.30
N THR A 405 -12.53 -2.46 11.13
CA THR A 405 -13.87 -2.46 10.55
C THR A 405 -13.90 -3.48 9.43
N ILE A 406 -14.73 -4.51 9.58
CA ILE A 406 -14.92 -5.56 8.58
C ILE A 406 -16.33 -5.50 8.04
N ASP A 407 -16.46 -5.43 6.71
CA ASP A 407 -17.71 -5.70 6.00
C ASP A 407 -17.61 -7.09 5.36
N VAL A 408 -18.50 -7.99 5.73
CA VAL A 408 -18.48 -9.38 5.27
C VAL A 408 -19.89 -9.88 5.03
N ASP A 409 -20.05 -10.81 4.09
CA ASP A 409 -21.31 -11.51 3.88
C ASP A 409 -21.69 -12.30 5.15
N ASP A 410 -22.98 -12.35 5.46
CA ASP A 410 -23.49 -12.92 6.72
C ASP A 410 -23.01 -14.37 6.96
N ASP A 411 -22.85 -15.14 5.88
CA ASP A 411 -22.38 -16.53 5.87
C ASP A 411 -20.96 -16.72 6.44
N TYR A 412 -20.09 -15.70 6.33
CA TYR A 412 -18.70 -15.78 6.80
C TYR A 412 -18.47 -15.03 8.13
N SER A 413 -19.44 -14.25 8.60
CA SER A 413 -19.33 -13.41 9.80
C SER A 413 -18.88 -14.19 11.05
N GLY A 414 -19.42 -15.39 11.27
CA GLY A 414 -19.09 -16.23 12.41
C GLY A 414 -17.62 -16.66 12.45
N ALA A 415 -17.06 -17.08 11.30
CA ALA A 415 -15.67 -17.50 11.19
C ALA A 415 -14.69 -16.33 11.43
N VAL A 416 -15.04 -15.14 10.91
CA VAL A 416 -14.26 -13.92 11.12
C VAL A 416 -14.25 -13.52 12.60
N ILE A 417 -15.41 -13.51 13.26
CA ILE A 417 -15.53 -13.16 14.68
C ILE A 417 -14.72 -14.13 15.53
N GLU A 418 -14.84 -15.44 15.32
CA GLU A 418 -14.11 -16.46 16.08
C GLU A 418 -12.59 -16.22 16.03
N LYS A 419 -12.04 -15.94 14.84
CA LYS A 419 -10.62 -15.67 14.68
C LYS A 419 -10.20 -14.35 15.33
N LEU A 420 -10.98 -13.28 15.13
CA LEU A 420 -10.70 -11.97 15.71
C LEU A 420 -10.68 -12.02 17.24
N THR A 421 -11.75 -12.52 17.86
CA THR A 421 -11.90 -12.46 19.32
C THR A 421 -11.14 -13.58 20.03
N GLY A 422 -11.05 -14.77 19.42
CA GLY A 422 -10.41 -15.93 20.02
C GLY A 422 -8.89 -15.91 19.90
N GLN A 423 -8.40 -16.15 18.68
CA GLN A 423 -6.97 -16.33 18.40
C GLN A 423 -6.21 -15.01 18.44
N ARG A 424 -6.83 -13.92 17.98
CA ARG A 424 -6.19 -12.61 17.78
C ARG A 424 -6.43 -11.64 18.93
N LYS A 425 -7.15 -12.05 19.99
CA LYS A 425 -7.41 -11.28 21.21
C LYS A 425 -8.13 -9.95 20.97
N GLY A 426 -8.92 -9.86 19.91
CA GLY A 426 -9.77 -8.72 19.62
C GLY A 426 -10.97 -8.63 20.57
N GLU A 427 -11.40 -7.40 20.83
CA GLU A 427 -12.64 -7.09 21.54
C GLU A 427 -13.66 -6.58 20.53
N LEU A 428 -14.82 -7.23 20.46
CA LEU A 428 -15.91 -6.80 19.60
C LEU A 428 -16.57 -5.56 20.21
N VAL A 429 -16.59 -4.46 19.46
CA VAL A 429 -17.17 -3.17 19.89
C VAL A 429 -18.60 -3.06 19.42
N GLU A 430 -18.83 -3.29 18.13
CA GLU A 430 -20.13 -3.16 17.49
C GLU A 430 -20.28 -4.21 16.40
N MET A 431 -21.50 -4.73 16.27
CA MET A 431 -21.90 -5.54 15.12
C MET A 431 -23.24 -5.01 14.64
N LYS A 432 -23.32 -4.63 13.37
CA LYS A 432 -24.56 -4.11 12.77
C LYS A 432 -24.76 -4.62 11.35
N PRO A 433 -26.01 -4.78 10.90
CA PRO A 433 -26.30 -5.01 9.50
C PRO A 433 -25.73 -3.88 8.64
N ALA A 434 -25.07 -4.23 7.53
CA ALA A 434 -24.41 -3.32 6.60
C ALA A 434 -25.06 -3.40 5.21
N GLY A 435 -26.39 -3.32 5.16
CA GLY A 435 -27.20 -3.58 3.98
C GLY A 435 -27.76 -5.00 3.94
N THR A 436 -28.24 -5.41 2.77
CA THR A 436 -28.88 -6.72 2.58
C THR A 436 -27.82 -7.83 2.51
N GLY A 437 -27.86 -8.78 3.45
CA GLY A 437 -26.99 -9.97 3.46
C GLY A 437 -25.54 -9.71 3.91
N LYS A 438 -25.27 -8.55 4.51
CA LYS A 438 -23.93 -8.15 4.97
C LYS A 438 -23.96 -7.69 6.41
N THR A 439 -22.86 -7.98 7.09
CA THR A 439 -22.61 -7.56 8.46
C THR A 439 -21.36 -6.69 8.52
N ARG A 440 -21.46 -5.55 9.20
CA ARG A 440 -20.33 -4.75 9.65
C ARG A 440 -19.95 -5.15 11.06
N ILE A 441 -18.68 -5.52 11.23
CA ILE A 441 -18.04 -5.87 12.49
C ILE A 441 -17.03 -4.77 12.80
N VAL A 442 -17.14 -4.14 13.96
CA VAL A 442 -16.14 -3.21 14.48
C VAL A 442 -15.52 -3.84 15.72
N ALA A 443 -14.20 -4.04 15.69
CA ALA A 443 -13.46 -4.65 16.78
C ALA A 443 -12.16 -3.90 17.08
N HIS A 444 -11.80 -3.82 18.36
CA HIS A 444 -10.48 -3.35 18.79
C HIS A 444 -9.54 -4.53 18.90
N VAL A 445 -8.52 -4.59 18.06
CA VAL A 445 -7.62 -5.74 17.96
C VAL A 445 -6.19 -5.30 18.21
N PRO A 446 -5.42 -6.00 19.06
CA PRO A 446 -3.99 -5.78 19.15
C PRO A 446 -3.34 -5.92 17.76
N ALA A 447 -2.52 -4.95 17.35
CA ALA A 447 -1.89 -4.98 16.02
C ALA A 447 -1.09 -6.28 15.79
N ARG A 448 -0.53 -6.86 16.87
CA ARG A 448 0.18 -8.15 16.87
C ARG A 448 -0.71 -9.31 16.45
N GLY A 449 -1.99 -9.26 16.79
CA GLY A 449 -2.99 -10.22 16.36
C GLY A 449 -3.38 -10.07 14.90
N LEU A 450 -3.12 -8.94 14.26
CA LEU A 450 -3.45 -8.70 12.86
C LEU A 450 -2.33 -9.08 11.89
N ILE A 451 -1.12 -9.33 12.40
CA ILE A 451 0.02 -9.79 11.61
C ILE A 451 -0.35 -11.07 10.86
N GLY A 452 -0.19 -11.06 9.53
CA GLY A 452 -0.56 -12.16 8.63
C GLY A 452 -2.06 -12.43 8.45
N TYR A 453 -2.95 -11.71 9.13
CA TYR A 453 -4.39 -12.03 9.06
C TYR A 453 -5.00 -11.76 7.69
N GLN A 454 -4.51 -10.75 6.96
CA GLN A 454 -5.10 -10.33 5.68
C GLN A 454 -5.24 -11.50 4.69
N GLY A 455 -4.20 -12.34 4.55
CA GLY A 455 -4.23 -13.50 3.64
C GLY A 455 -5.22 -14.57 4.08
N GLU A 456 -5.28 -14.87 5.38
CA GLU A 456 -6.28 -15.79 5.94
C GLU A 456 -7.70 -15.25 5.79
N PHE A 457 -7.91 -13.97 6.07
CA PHE A 457 -9.20 -13.30 5.98
C PHE A 457 -9.77 -13.37 4.55
N LEU A 458 -8.93 -13.12 3.53
CA LEU A 458 -9.34 -13.28 2.13
C LEU A 458 -9.70 -14.73 1.82
N THR A 459 -9.00 -15.70 2.39
CA THR A 459 -9.34 -17.13 2.21
C THR A 459 -10.66 -17.48 2.89
N ASP A 460 -10.87 -17.03 4.13
CA ASP A 460 -12.06 -17.30 4.93
C ASP A 460 -13.32 -16.70 4.30
N THR A 461 -13.19 -15.51 3.71
CA THR A 461 -14.29 -14.78 3.07
C THR A 461 -14.38 -15.03 1.57
N ARG A 462 -13.55 -15.92 1.03
CA ARG A 462 -13.42 -16.16 -0.42
C ARG A 462 -13.21 -14.88 -1.23
N GLY A 463 -12.53 -13.90 -0.66
CA GLY A 463 -12.20 -12.60 -1.25
C GLY A 463 -13.34 -11.57 -1.25
N THR A 464 -14.53 -11.91 -0.71
CA THR A 464 -15.69 -11.00 -0.69
C THR A 464 -15.62 -9.99 0.45
N GLY A 465 -14.91 -10.33 1.53
CA GLY A 465 -14.79 -9.50 2.72
C GLY A 465 -13.89 -8.28 2.50
N VAL A 466 -14.24 -7.18 3.17
CA VAL A 466 -13.44 -5.96 3.25
C VAL A 466 -12.97 -5.84 4.69
N MET A 467 -11.66 -5.68 4.91
CA MET A 467 -11.12 -5.38 6.23
C MET A 467 -10.35 -4.07 6.16
N ASN A 468 -10.74 -3.14 7.02
CA ASN A 468 -10.06 -1.87 7.24
C ASN A 468 -9.50 -1.86 8.66
N ARG A 469 -8.33 -1.28 8.83
CA ARG A 469 -7.70 -1.10 10.14
C ARG A 469 -7.17 0.31 10.27
N VAL A 470 -7.40 0.94 11.41
CA VAL A 470 -6.89 2.27 11.74
C VAL A 470 -6.34 2.21 13.16
N PHE A 471 -5.24 2.92 13.41
CA PHE A 471 -4.72 3.04 14.76
C PHE A 471 -5.77 3.67 15.70
N HIS A 472 -6.18 2.93 16.73
CA HIS A 472 -7.16 3.41 17.71
C HIS A 472 -6.45 4.02 18.92
N GLY A 473 -5.44 3.33 19.45
CA GLY A 473 -4.74 3.78 20.65
C GLY A 473 -3.77 2.75 21.22
N TRP A 474 -3.32 3.01 22.43
CA TRP A 474 -2.47 2.09 23.17
C TRP A 474 -3.27 1.48 24.31
N ALA A 475 -3.12 0.17 24.52
CA ALA A 475 -3.79 -0.54 25.61
C ALA A 475 -2.82 -1.49 26.33
N PRO A 476 -3.12 -1.92 27.57
CA PRO A 476 -2.33 -2.94 28.25
C PRO A 476 -2.19 -4.22 27.42
N TYR A 477 -1.04 -4.88 27.56
CA TYR A 477 -0.74 -6.13 26.88
C TYR A 477 -1.87 -7.18 27.03
N ALA A 478 -2.46 -7.59 25.91
CA ALA A 478 -3.63 -8.49 25.84
C ALA A 478 -3.28 -9.97 26.08
N GLY A 479 -2.01 -10.28 26.33
CA GLY A 479 -1.53 -11.64 26.58
C GLY A 479 -0.89 -12.30 25.35
N LYS A 480 -0.44 -13.55 25.52
CA LYS A 480 0.25 -14.31 24.48
C LYS A 480 -0.70 -14.63 23.32
N ILE A 481 -0.26 -14.35 22.10
CA ILE A 481 -0.91 -14.79 20.85
C ILE A 481 -0.06 -15.94 20.32
N GLU A 482 -0.69 -17.07 20.00
CA GLU A 482 0.01 -18.24 19.47
C GLU A 482 0.55 -17.94 18.07
N GLY A 483 1.80 -18.37 17.81
CA GLY A 483 2.39 -18.28 16.48
C GLY A 483 2.01 -19.49 15.61
N ARG A 484 2.82 -19.71 14.56
CA ARG A 484 2.71 -20.90 13.72
C ARG A 484 2.81 -22.16 14.57
N ARG A 485 1.83 -23.08 14.43
CA ARG A 485 1.85 -24.38 15.13
C ARG A 485 2.82 -25.37 14.51
N ALA A 486 2.93 -25.38 13.17
CA ALA A 486 3.82 -26.28 12.45
C ALA A 486 5.30 -25.91 12.65
N GLY A 487 6.16 -26.92 12.75
CA GLY A 487 7.61 -26.76 12.65
C GLY A 487 8.07 -26.61 11.20
N VAL A 488 9.37 -26.46 10.99
CA VAL A 488 9.97 -26.37 9.64
C VAL A 488 10.92 -27.52 9.31
N LEU A 489 11.01 -27.83 8.02
CA LEU A 489 12.03 -28.71 7.45
C LEU A 489 13.27 -27.87 7.14
N ILE A 490 14.40 -28.19 7.79
CA ILE A 490 15.65 -27.43 7.71
C ILE A 490 16.71 -28.24 6.96
N SER A 491 17.32 -27.69 5.92
CA SER A 491 18.41 -28.35 5.21
C SER A 491 19.64 -28.50 6.12
N MET A 492 20.23 -29.68 6.14
CA MET A 492 21.51 -29.96 6.83
C MET A 492 22.73 -29.60 5.99
N GLU A 493 22.61 -29.62 4.66
CA GLU A 493 23.75 -29.57 3.74
C GLU A 493 23.58 -28.48 2.67
N SER A 494 24.70 -28.11 2.06
CA SER A 494 24.76 -27.15 0.96
C SER A 494 25.01 -27.85 -0.37
N GLY A 495 24.19 -27.56 -1.37
CA GLY A 495 24.27 -28.15 -2.70
C GLY A 495 23.01 -27.89 -3.51
N GLU A 496 22.66 -28.81 -4.40
CA GLU A 496 21.43 -28.75 -5.21
C GLU A 496 20.43 -29.82 -4.76
N SER A 497 19.17 -29.43 -4.61
CA SER A 497 18.10 -30.34 -4.20
C SER A 497 17.87 -31.43 -5.26
N VAL A 498 17.67 -32.66 -4.81
CA VAL A 498 17.46 -33.81 -5.71
C VAL A 498 16.00 -34.25 -5.63
N ALA A 499 15.35 -34.46 -6.78
CA ALA A 499 13.94 -34.86 -6.83
C ALA A 499 13.64 -36.10 -5.99
N PHE A 500 14.52 -37.11 -6.01
CA PHE A 500 14.39 -38.30 -5.17
C PHE A 500 14.41 -37.98 -3.67
N ALA A 501 15.23 -37.02 -3.23
CA ALA A 501 15.27 -36.63 -1.83
C ALA A 501 13.97 -35.93 -1.44
N LEU A 502 13.53 -34.94 -2.23
CA LEU A 502 12.30 -34.18 -1.98
C LEU A 502 11.06 -35.09 -1.93
N TRP A 503 10.97 -36.05 -2.84
CA TRP A 503 9.87 -37.03 -2.86
C TRP A 503 9.75 -37.83 -1.57
N ASN A 504 10.87 -38.23 -0.96
CA ASN A 504 10.87 -38.91 0.34
C ASN A 504 10.60 -37.96 1.53
N LEU A 505 10.73 -36.65 1.32
CA LEU A 505 10.49 -35.63 2.34
C LEU A 505 9.05 -35.13 2.34
N GLU A 506 8.32 -35.26 1.22
CA GLU A 506 6.88 -34.92 1.13
C GLU A 506 6.03 -35.68 2.16
N ASP A 507 6.40 -36.92 2.52
CA ASP A 507 5.75 -37.69 3.59
C ASP A 507 5.85 -37.00 4.97
N ARG A 508 6.80 -36.07 5.13
CA ARG A 508 7.05 -35.35 6.39
C ARG A 508 6.39 -33.98 6.41
N GLY A 509 5.99 -33.43 5.27
CA GLY A 509 5.48 -32.08 5.21
C GLY A 509 5.40 -31.50 3.79
N LYS A 510 4.96 -30.25 3.71
CA LYS A 510 4.83 -29.53 2.44
C LYS A 510 6.17 -28.90 2.05
N MET A 511 6.59 -29.09 0.82
CA MET A 511 7.85 -28.52 0.33
C MET A 511 7.68 -27.09 -0.16
N PHE A 512 8.67 -26.24 0.11
CA PHE A 512 8.77 -24.87 -0.40
C PHE A 512 9.72 -24.73 -1.59
N ILE A 513 10.54 -25.76 -1.84
CA ILE A 513 11.49 -25.80 -2.95
C ILE A 513 11.18 -26.96 -3.89
N GLY A 514 11.48 -26.76 -5.17
CA GLY A 514 11.53 -27.78 -6.20
C GLY A 514 12.89 -28.46 -6.28
N ALA A 515 13.02 -29.34 -7.27
CA ALA A 515 14.28 -30.01 -7.60
C ALA A 515 15.26 -29.05 -8.28
N GLN A 516 16.56 -29.33 -8.15
CA GLN A 516 17.67 -28.55 -8.71
C GLN A 516 17.78 -27.12 -8.16
N GLU A 517 17.21 -26.88 -6.99
CA GLU A 517 17.35 -25.60 -6.28
C GLU A 517 18.59 -25.60 -5.39
N LYS A 518 19.28 -24.46 -5.35
CA LYS A 518 20.45 -24.28 -4.48
C LYS A 518 20.00 -24.13 -3.04
N VAL A 519 20.47 -25.03 -2.18
CA VAL A 519 20.19 -25.06 -0.75
C VAL A 519 21.46 -24.93 0.05
N TYR A 520 21.33 -24.53 1.31
CA TYR A 520 22.42 -24.47 2.27
C TYR A 520 22.00 -24.90 3.67
N GLY A 521 22.97 -25.29 4.50
CA GLY A 521 22.73 -25.67 5.90
C GLY A 521 22.01 -24.55 6.67
N GLY A 522 20.85 -24.85 7.27
CA GLY A 522 20.02 -23.89 7.99
C GLY A 522 18.94 -23.19 7.15
N MET A 523 18.90 -23.42 5.83
CA MET A 523 17.79 -22.99 4.97
C MET A 523 16.53 -23.81 5.28
N ILE A 524 15.39 -23.14 5.35
CA ILE A 524 14.07 -23.77 5.48
C ILE A 524 13.59 -24.17 4.09
N ILE A 525 13.25 -25.43 3.92
CA ILE A 525 12.90 -26.02 2.62
C ILE A 525 11.45 -26.54 2.58
N GLY A 526 10.71 -26.43 3.68
CA GLY A 526 9.32 -26.86 3.78
C GLY A 526 8.70 -26.66 5.17
N GLU A 527 7.39 -26.84 5.25
CA GLU A 527 6.60 -26.88 6.47
C GLU A 527 6.50 -28.33 6.96
N HIS A 528 6.82 -28.58 8.23
CA HIS A 528 6.71 -29.91 8.82
C HIS A 528 5.27 -30.20 9.24
N SER A 529 4.82 -31.44 9.05
CA SER A 529 3.49 -31.91 9.47
C SER A 529 3.27 -31.94 11.00
N ARG A 530 4.31 -31.68 11.79
CA ARG A 530 4.27 -31.64 13.26
C ARG A 530 4.89 -30.35 13.78
N GLU A 531 4.68 -30.08 15.06
CA GLU A 531 5.08 -28.80 15.69
C GLU A 531 6.59 -28.59 15.84
N ASN A 532 7.38 -29.67 15.89
CA ASN A 532 8.82 -29.56 16.06
C ASN A 532 9.55 -29.33 14.74
N ASP A 533 10.63 -28.57 14.76
CA ASP A 533 11.54 -28.46 13.62
C ASP A 533 12.23 -29.81 13.33
N LEU A 534 12.49 -30.09 12.05
CA LEU A 534 13.15 -31.30 11.60
C LEU A 534 14.27 -30.98 10.61
N GLU A 535 15.48 -31.37 10.96
CA GLU A 535 16.61 -31.30 10.05
C GLU A 535 16.58 -32.46 9.04
N VAL A 536 16.77 -32.15 7.76
CA VAL A 536 16.64 -33.08 6.64
C VAL A 536 17.76 -32.88 5.63
N ASN A 537 18.07 -33.92 4.85
CA ASN A 537 19.06 -33.86 3.78
C ASN A 537 18.37 -33.89 2.40
N PRO A 538 18.25 -32.73 1.70
CA PRO A 538 17.64 -32.65 0.38
C PRO A 538 18.57 -33.05 -0.79
N LEU A 539 19.82 -33.45 -0.53
CA LEU A 539 20.81 -33.88 -1.54
C LEU A 539 20.86 -35.41 -1.69
N LYS A 540 20.09 -36.15 -0.88
CA LYS A 540 20.17 -37.61 -0.81
C LYS A 540 19.68 -38.26 -2.12
N GLY A 541 20.62 -38.72 -2.94
CA GLY A 541 20.33 -39.46 -4.17
C GLY A 541 19.80 -40.88 -3.96
N LYS A 542 19.26 -41.46 -5.03
CA LYS A 542 18.84 -42.88 -5.08
C LYS A 542 20.07 -43.77 -4.91
N LYS A 543 20.06 -44.67 -3.92
CA LYS A 543 21.12 -45.70 -3.79
C LYS A 543 20.96 -46.69 -4.93
N LEU A 544 21.94 -46.75 -5.83
CA LEU A 544 22.00 -47.76 -6.89
C LEU A 544 22.29 -49.13 -6.25
N THR A 545 21.29 -49.99 -6.15
CA THR A 545 21.53 -51.43 -5.91
C THR A 545 21.90 -52.08 -7.24
N ASN A 546 23.05 -52.76 -7.30
CA ASN A 546 23.58 -53.48 -8.48
C ASN A 546 22.70 -54.67 -8.96
N VAL A 547 21.43 -54.73 -8.57
CA VAL A 547 20.49 -55.75 -9.00
C VAL A 547 19.58 -55.12 -10.06
N ARG A 548 19.72 -55.60 -11.30
CA ARG A 548 18.84 -55.27 -12.42
C ARG A 548 17.41 -55.66 -12.08
N ALA A 549 16.62 -54.71 -11.57
CA ALA A 549 15.18 -54.85 -11.52
C ALA A 549 14.65 -54.57 -12.93
N SER A 550 14.18 -55.63 -13.60
CA SER A 550 13.38 -55.53 -14.82
C SER A 550 11.98 -55.03 -14.47
N GLY A 551 11.87 -53.72 -14.29
CA GLY A 551 10.62 -53.00 -14.07
C GLY A 551 10.87 -51.53 -14.36
N THR A 552 9.92 -50.85 -15.00
CA THR A 552 9.98 -49.40 -15.28
C THR A 552 10.41 -48.64 -14.03
N ASP A 553 11.50 -47.87 -14.10
CA ASP A 553 11.85 -46.91 -13.05
C ASP A 553 10.60 -46.07 -12.76
N ASP A 554 10.06 -46.17 -11.55
CA ASP A 554 8.95 -45.32 -11.11
C ASP A 554 9.40 -43.87 -11.27
N ALA A 555 8.79 -43.16 -12.23
CA ALA A 555 9.07 -41.76 -12.46
C ALA A 555 8.71 -41.00 -11.18
N VAL A 556 9.71 -40.41 -10.53
CA VAL A 556 9.50 -39.60 -9.33
C VAL A 556 8.60 -38.42 -9.69
N ARG A 557 7.36 -38.44 -9.21
CA ARG A 557 6.41 -37.33 -9.34
C ARG A 557 6.43 -36.54 -8.06
N LEU A 558 6.83 -35.28 -8.15
CA LEU A 558 6.81 -34.33 -7.03
C LEU A 558 5.50 -33.57 -7.02
N THR A 559 5.02 -33.29 -5.82
CA THR A 559 3.97 -32.31 -5.60
C THR A 559 4.53 -30.92 -5.92
N THR A 560 3.72 -30.05 -6.53
CA THR A 560 4.13 -28.66 -6.78
C THR A 560 4.49 -27.99 -5.45
N PRO A 561 5.70 -27.42 -5.30
CA PRO A 561 6.09 -26.75 -4.07
C PRO A 561 5.21 -25.54 -3.80
N THR A 562 4.97 -25.26 -2.53
CA THR A 562 4.25 -24.05 -2.11
C THR A 562 5.21 -22.86 -2.19
N THR A 563 4.97 -21.95 -3.12
CA THR A 563 5.75 -20.72 -3.27
C THR A 563 5.08 -19.60 -2.48
N LEU A 564 5.74 -19.13 -1.42
CA LEU A 564 5.26 -18.01 -0.62
C LEU A 564 5.63 -16.69 -1.30
N SER A 565 4.68 -15.75 -1.34
CA SER A 565 4.98 -14.35 -1.64
C SER A 565 5.86 -13.73 -0.55
N LEU A 566 6.38 -12.52 -0.79
CA LEU A 566 7.19 -11.81 0.19
C LEU A 566 6.41 -11.54 1.49
N GLU A 567 5.17 -11.09 1.36
CA GLU A 567 4.28 -10.80 2.48
C GLU A 567 3.95 -12.07 3.26
N GLU A 568 3.62 -13.16 2.55
CA GLU A 568 3.36 -14.46 3.16
C GLU A 568 4.59 -14.98 3.89
N ALA A 569 5.78 -14.87 3.29
CA ALA A 569 7.04 -15.27 3.90
C ALA A 569 7.33 -14.49 5.20
N ILE A 570 7.16 -13.16 5.18
CA ILE A 570 7.38 -12.29 6.33
C ILE A 570 6.38 -12.59 7.46
N ALA A 571 5.12 -12.86 7.13
CA ALA A 571 4.10 -13.24 8.09
C ALA A 571 4.28 -14.67 8.64
N TYR A 572 4.86 -15.58 7.83
CA TYR A 572 5.02 -17.00 8.15
C TYR A 572 6.17 -17.30 9.13
N ILE A 573 7.25 -16.52 9.10
CA ILE A 573 8.46 -16.82 9.89
C ILE A 573 8.28 -16.59 11.40
N ASN A 574 8.99 -17.38 12.20
CA ASN A 574 9.12 -17.21 13.65
C ASN A 574 10.29 -16.29 14.03
N ASP A 575 10.42 -15.97 15.33
CA ASP A 575 11.41 -15.01 15.84
C ASP A 575 12.87 -15.47 15.64
N ASP A 576 13.09 -16.78 15.58
CA ASP A 576 14.36 -17.44 15.31
C ASP A 576 14.60 -17.74 13.81
N GLU A 577 13.78 -17.16 12.94
CA GLU A 577 13.80 -17.30 11.49
C GLU A 577 13.98 -15.93 10.80
N LEU A 578 14.45 -15.95 9.56
CA LEU A 578 14.65 -14.78 8.71
C LEU A 578 14.17 -15.10 7.28
N VAL A 579 13.68 -14.09 6.59
CA VAL A 579 13.46 -14.12 5.14
C VAL A 579 14.69 -13.54 4.45
N GLU A 580 15.38 -14.33 3.65
CA GLU A 580 16.43 -13.88 2.75
C GLU A 580 15.77 -13.42 1.44
N VAL A 581 15.97 -12.15 1.09
CA VAL A 581 15.35 -11.50 -0.06
C VAL A 581 16.44 -11.07 -1.05
N THR A 582 16.39 -11.61 -2.27
CA THR A 582 17.34 -11.30 -3.35
C THR A 582 16.60 -10.96 -4.65
N PRO A 583 17.25 -10.33 -5.65
CA PRO A 583 16.59 -9.89 -6.88
C PRO A 583 15.80 -10.97 -7.63
N ASN A 584 16.19 -12.24 -7.50
CA ASN A 584 15.54 -13.36 -8.19
C ASN A 584 15.00 -14.45 -7.24
N ALA A 585 15.16 -14.33 -5.92
CA ALA A 585 14.70 -15.35 -4.98
C ALA A 585 14.24 -14.78 -3.63
N ILE A 586 13.28 -15.46 -3.03
CA ILE A 586 12.86 -15.28 -1.63
C ILE A 586 13.06 -16.63 -0.96
N ARG A 587 13.87 -16.67 0.09
CA ARG A 587 14.20 -17.91 0.82
C ARG A 587 13.90 -17.73 2.29
N LEU A 588 13.51 -18.82 2.94
CA LEU A 588 13.36 -18.87 4.39
C LEU A 588 14.60 -19.53 5.00
N ARG A 589 15.05 -19.05 6.15
CA ARG A 589 16.17 -19.65 6.89
C ARG A 589 16.01 -19.47 8.39
N LYS A 590 16.73 -20.29 9.15
CA LYS A 590 16.94 -20.01 10.57
C LYS A 590 17.90 -18.81 10.72
N ARG A 591 17.73 -18.03 11.78
CA ARG A 591 18.65 -16.96 12.17
C ARG A 591 20.06 -17.52 12.37
N TYR A 592 20.15 -18.60 13.15
CA TYR A 592 21.37 -19.38 13.33
C TYR A 592 21.37 -20.59 12.40
N LEU A 593 22.32 -20.61 11.46
CA LEU A 593 22.43 -21.68 10.47
C LEU A 593 22.97 -22.98 11.07
N ASP A 594 23.93 -22.87 12.00
CA ASP A 594 24.54 -24.01 12.67
C ASP A 594 23.57 -24.65 13.70
N PRO A 595 23.34 -25.98 13.63
CA PRO A 595 22.49 -26.70 14.58
C PRO A 595 22.90 -26.56 16.06
N THR A 596 24.20 -26.48 16.33
CA THR A 596 24.78 -26.33 17.68
C THR A 596 24.47 -24.94 18.23
N ASP A 597 24.62 -23.91 17.39
CA ASP A 597 24.28 -22.54 17.77
C ASP A 597 22.79 -22.38 18.03
N ARG A 598 21.92 -22.98 17.20
CA ARG A 598 20.47 -23.03 17.45
C ARG A 598 20.15 -23.63 18.81
N LYS A 599 20.71 -24.81 19.12
CA LYS A 599 20.50 -25.49 20.42
C LYS A 599 21.03 -24.68 21.60
N ARG A 600 22.11 -23.93 21.42
CA ARG A 600 22.66 -23.04 22.45
C ARG A 600 21.73 -21.85 22.72
N MET A 601 21.24 -21.20 21.67
CA MET A 601 20.38 -20.02 21.79
C MET A 601 18.97 -20.35 22.28
N ALA A 602 18.43 -21.50 21.87
CA ALA A 602 17.15 -22.00 22.37
C ALA A 602 17.15 -22.34 23.88
N LYS A 603 18.33 -22.47 24.51
CA LYS A 603 18.46 -22.65 25.97
C LYS A 603 18.63 -21.32 26.72
N ALA A 604 18.99 -20.25 26.01
CA ALA A 604 19.24 -18.92 26.58
C ALA A 604 18.01 -18.00 26.48
N SER A 605 17.06 -18.35 25.62
CA SER A 605 15.76 -17.71 25.42
C SER A 605 14.70 -18.43 26.25
#